data_AF-A0A6P0YIQ9-F1
#
_entry.id   AF-A0A6P0YIQ9-F1
#
_cell.length_a   1.000
_cell.length_b   1.000
_cell.length_c   1.000
_cell.angle_alpha   90.00
_cell.angle_beta   90.00
_cell.angle_gamma   90.00
#
_symmetry.space_group_name_H-M   'P 1'
#
loop_
_entity.id
_entity.type
_entity.pdbx_description
1 polymer ?
#
loop_
_entity_poly.entity_id
_entity_poly.type
_entity_poly.pdbx_seq_one_letter_code
_entity_poly.pdbx_strand_id
1 'polypeptide(L)' 'MSELQELRKKALNLSVSDRLSLLKDITDSLNEEFRPRRDLKAAIEGLRGIAKTDDPPPTDAEVEAMLEERLVEKYLK' A
#
# COMPACT_ATOMS: atom_id res chain seq x y z
N MET A 1 9.73 19.94 31.32
CA MET A 1 9.17 20.24 29.98
C MET A 1 9.15 18.94 29.20
N SER A 2 8.02 18.58 28.58
CA SER A 2 7.97 17.38 27.73
C SER A 2 8.86 17.58 26.49
N GLU A 3 9.52 16.52 26.02
CA GLU A 3 10.38 16.56 24.82
C GLU A 3 9.65 17.13 23.59
N LEU A 4 8.35 16.83 23.46
CA LEU A 4 7.49 17.39 22.40
C LEU A 4 7.32 18.91 22.52
N GLN A 5 7.27 19.45 23.74
CA GLN A 5 7.15 20.88 23.96
C GLN A 5 8.43 21.63 23.56
N GLU A 6 9.60 21.04 23.80
CA GLU A 6 10.88 21.60 23.37
C GLU A 6 11.03 21.56 21.84
N LEU A 7 10.66 20.45 21.20
CA LEU A 7 10.62 20.35 19.73
C LEU A 7 9.67 21.38 19.12
N ARG A 8 8.48 21.57 19.69
CA ARG A 8 7.53 22.59 19.25
C ARG A 8 8.13 23.99 19.32
N LYS A 9 8.82 24.33 20.41
CA LYS A 9 9.48 25.64 20.54
C LYS A 9 10.56 25.82 19.47
N LYS A 10 11.40 24.82 19.24
CA LYS A 10 12.44 24.86 18.20
C LYS A 10 11.84 25.03 16.81
N ALA A 11 10.79 24.27 16.49
CA ALA A 11 10.10 24.35 15.20
C ALA A 11 9.48 25.74 14.96
N LEU A 12 8.94 26.38 15.99
CA LEU A 12 8.37 27.73 15.87
C LEU A 12 9.42 28.83 15.67
N ASN A 13 10.67 28.59 16.06
CA ASN A 13 11.78 29.53 15.86
C ASN A 13 12.43 29.43 14.46
N LEU A 14 12.04 28.45 13.66
CA LEU A 14 12.56 28.27 12.29
C LEU A 14 12.01 29.33 11.32
N SER A 15 12.72 29.51 10.21
CA SER A 15 12.21 30.33 9.10
C SER A 15 10.89 29.77 8.55
N VAL A 16 10.11 30.58 7.83
CA VAL A 16 8.88 30.09 7.17
C VAL A 16 9.19 28.92 6.22
N SER A 17 10.29 29.03 5.45
CA SER A 17 10.71 27.99 4.51
C SER A 17 11.02 26.68 5.24
N ASP A 18 11.80 26.74 6.31
CA ASP A 18 12.21 25.55 7.05
C ASP A 18 11.02 24.89 7.76
N ARG A 19 10.06 25.68 8.26
CA ARG A 19 8.81 25.13 8.83
C ARG A 19 7.99 24.39 7.78
N LEU A 20 7.90 24.91 6.57
CA LEU A 20 7.19 24.23 5.48
C LEU A 20 7.93 22.95 5.05
N SER A 21 9.26 22.97 4.99
CA SER A 21 10.06 21.77 4.73
C SER A 21 9.83 20.72 5.80
N LEU A 22 9.92 21.10 7.09
CA LEU A 22 9.70 20.19 8.21
C LEU A 22 8.29 19.59 8.20
N LEU A 23 7.27 20.39 7.86
CA LEU A 23 5.90 19.90 7.74
C LEU A 23 5.77 18.84 6.64
N LYS A 24 6.43 19.07 5.49
CA LYS A 24 6.46 18.10 4.41
C LYS A 24 7.14 16.81 4.86
N ASP A 25 8.32 16.90 5.48
CA ASP A 25 9.08 15.73 5.92
C ASP A 25 8.29 14.89 6.95
N ILE A 26 7.60 15.53 7.89
CA ILE A 26 6.70 14.85 8.83
C ILE A 26 5.54 14.18 8.11
N THR A 27 4.92 14.89 7.15
CA THR A 27 3.79 14.34 6.38
C THR A 27 4.23 13.13 5.55
N ASP A 28 5.40 13.19 4.92
CA ASP A 28 5.97 12.09 4.14
C ASP A 28 6.31 10.89 5.03
N SER A 29 6.87 11.12 6.22
CA SER A 29 7.13 10.06 7.21
C SER A 29 5.84 9.36 7.65
N LEU A 30 4.79 10.13 7.95
CA LEU A 30 3.50 9.57 8.35
C LEU A 30 2.83 8.83 7.18
N ASN A 31 2.94 9.35 5.97
CA ASN A 31 2.42 8.69 4.78
C ASN A 31 3.09 7.34 4.52
N GLU A 32 4.40 7.20 4.78
CA GLU A 32 5.08 5.90 4.67
C GLU A 32 4.66 4.95 5.80
N GLU A 33 4.49 5.44 7.03
CA GLU A 33 4.02 4.62 8.15
C GLU A 33 2.59 4.12 7.97
N PHE A 34 1.70 4.99 7.49
CA PHE A 34 0.30 4.67 7.20
C PHE A 34 0.08 4.13 5.79
N ARG A 35 1.13 3.97 4.99
CA ARG A 35 1.00 3.43 3.64
C ARG A 35 0.35 2.05 3.79
N PRO A 36 -0.85 1.83 3.22
CA PRO A 36 -1.45 0.52 3.25
C PRO A 36 -0.43 -0.43 2.65
N ARG A 37 0.06 -1.38 3.45
CA ARG A 37 0.89 -2.46 2.91
C ARG A 37 0.03 -3.07 1.81
N ARG A 38 0.48 -2.96 0.56
CA ARG A 38 -0.21 -3.62 -0.55
C ARG A 38 -0.38 -5.06 -0.10
N ASP A 39 -1.63 -5.53 -0.11
CA ASP A 39 -1.89 -6.92 0.23
C ASP A 39 -1.11 -7.75 -0.79
N LEU A 40 -0.02 -8.34 -0.32
CA LEU A 40 0.90 -9.11 -1.16
C LEU A 40 0.14 -10.27 -1.80
N LYS A 41 -0.88 -10.81 -1.12
CA LYS A 41 -1.74 -11.85 -1.66
C LYS A 41 -2.56 -11.33 -2.83
N ALA A 42 -3.24 -10.19 -2.67
CA ALA A 42 -4.00 -9.57 -3.76
C ALA A 42 -3.09 -9.21 -4.96
N ALA A 43 -1.86 -8.76 -4.71
CA ALA A 43 -0.88 -8.47 -5.76
C ALA A 43 -0.44 -9.75 -6.51
N ILE A 44 -0.22 -10.86 -5.78
CA ILE A 44 0.13 -12.17 -6.37
C ILE A 44 -1.06 -12.76 -7.12
N GLU A 45 -2.28 -12.62 -6.61
CA GLU A 45 -3.50 -13.05 -7.30
C GLU A 45 -3.68 -12.35 -8.65
N GLY A 46 -3.34 -11.06 -8.74
CA GLY A 46 -3.33 -10.32 -10.00
C GLY A 46 -2.30 -10.82 -11.02
N LEU A 47 -1.30 -11.59 -10.59
CA LEU A 47 -0.29 -12.22 -11.45
C LEU A 47 -0.65 -13.67 -11.83
N ARG A 48 -1.83 -14.16 -11.44
CA ARG A 48 -2.36 -15.46 -11.85
C ARG A 48 -2.37 -15.57 -13.38
N GLY A 49 -1.67 -16.58 -13.91
CA GLY A 49 -1.47 -16.78 -15.36
C GLY A 49 -0.30 -16.00 -15.99
N ILE A 50 0.41 -15.15 -15.23
CA ILE A 50 1.60 -14.40 -15.66
C ILE A 50 2.85 -14.87 -14.93
N ALA A 51 2.75 -15.05 -13.60
CA ALA A 51 3.87 -15.51 -12.78
C ALA A 51 4.17 -16.98 -13.05
N LYS A 52 5.47 -17.33 -13.06
CA LYS A 52 5.91 -18.73 -13.08
C LYS A 52 5.64 -19.36 -11.72
N THR A 53 5.04 -20.54 -11.72
CA THR A 53 4.78 -21.37 -10.55
C THR A 53 5.44 -22.73 -10.75
N ASP A 54 5.81 -23.40 -9.66
CA ASP A 54 6.31 -24.79 -9.71
C ASP A 54 5.16 -25.80 -9.92
N ASP A 55 3.92 -25.36 -9.70
CA ASP A 55 2.72 -26.14 -9.91
C ASP A 55 2.47 -26.42 -11.41
N PRO A 56 1.89 -27.58 -11.75
CA PRO A 56 1.50 -27.88 -13.12
C PRO A 56 0.47 -26.85 -13.63
N PRO A 57 0.45 -26.59 -14.95
CA PRO A 57 -0.58 -25.74 -15.53
C PRO A 57 -1.98 -26.26 -15.20
N PRO A 58 -2.95 -25.38 -14.91
CA PRO A 58 -4.33 -25.78 -14.66
C PRO A 58 -4.94 -26.41 -15.91
N THR A 59 -5.87 -27.34 -15.69
CA THR A 59 -6.66 -27.97 -16.75
C THR A 59 -7.72 -27.00 -17.28
N ASP A 60 -8.24 -27.27 -18.49
CA ASP A 60 -9.25 -26.40 -19.11
C ASP A 60 -10.51 -26.24 -18.25
N ALA A 61 -10.94 -27.30 -17.56
CA ALA A 61 -12.09 -27.28 -16.65
C ALA A 61 -11.84 -26.42 -15.40
N GLU A 62 -10.62 -26.45 -14.86
CA GLU A 62 -10.23 -25.60 -13.73
C GLU A 62 -10.17 -24.12 -14.15
N VAL A 63 -9.67 -23.84 -15.35
CA VAL A 63 -9.65 -22.48 -15.90
C VAL A 63 -11.07 -21.94 -16.10
N GLU A 64 -12.00 -22.76 -16.59
CA GLU A 64 -13.41 -22.37 -16.76
C GLU A 64 -14.04 -21.96 -15.41
N ALA A 65 -13.85 -22.78 -14.36
CA ALA A 65 -14.30 -22.45 -13.01
C ALA A 65 -13.68 -21.15 -12.48
N MET A 66 -12.38 -20.93 -12.69
CA MET A 66 -11.68 -19.69 -12.28
C MET A 66 -12.25 -18.45 -12.98
N LEU A 67 -12.67 -18.57 -14.24
CA LEU A 67 -13.30 -17.48 -15.00
C LEU A 67 -14.71 -17.19 -14.49
N GLU A 68 -15.50 -18.22 -14.19
CA GLU A 68 -16.84 -18.06 -13.60
C GLU A 68 -16.78 -17.34 -12.25
N GLU A 69 -15.89 -17.77 -11.34
CA GLU A 69 -15.68 -17.13 -10.05
C GLU A 69 -15.32 -15.65 -10.22
N ARG A 70 -14.41 -15.33 -11.15
CA ARG A 70 -14.00 -13.95 -11.43
C ARG A 70 -15.14 -13.09 -12.00
N LEU A 71 -16.01 -13.68 -12.82
CA LEU A 71 -17.18 -12.98 -13.36
C LEU A 71 -18.18 -12.65 -12.25
N VAL A 72 -18.42 -13.60 -11.33
CA VAL A 72 -19.26 -13.38 -10.15
C VAL A 72 -18.69 -12.25 -9.29
N GLU A 73 -17.40 -12.30 -8.95
CA GLU A 73 -16.77 -11.24 -8.15
C GLU A 73 -16.83 -9.87 -8.81
N LYS A 74 -16.69 -9.81 -10.13
CA LYS A 74 -16.67 -8.54 -10.87
C LYS A 74 -18.05 -7.88 -10.98
N TYR A 75 -19.13 -8.67 -11.04
CA TYR A 75 -20.46 -8.16 -11.39
C TYR A 75 -21.51 -8.33 -10.29
N LEU A 76 -21.28 -9.17 -9.28
CA LEU A 76 -22.24 -9.50 -8.22
C LEU A 76 -21.77 -9.11 -6.81
N LYS A 77 -20.55 -8.58 -6.67
CA LYS A 77 -19.94 -8.11 -5.42
C LYS A 77 -19.65 -6.62 -5.51
#